data_AF-A0A221FYK3-F1
#
_entry.id   AF-A0A221FYK3-F1
#
_cell.length_a   1.000
_cell.length_b   1.000
_cell.length_c   1.000
_cell.angle_alpha   90.00
_cell.angle_beta   90.00
_cell.angle_gamma   90.00
#
_symmetry.space_group_name_H-M   'P 1'
#
loop_
_entity.id
_entity.type
_entity.pdbx_description
1 polymer ?
#
loop_
_entity_poly.entity_id
_entity_poly.type
_entity_poly.pdbx_seq_one_letter_code
_entity_poly.pdbx_strand_id
1 'polypeptide(L)'
;MKALIGVMPEELIRKRTLAIAKGEYQPQEREPKVWFTSMIALAQVLSNENIALLRLIDTARPETISQLAELSGRQVSNLSTTLKTLSGHGLVALEKQGRSVKPRALFTDFEIIVDQKLNARFSAA
;
A
#
# COMPACT_ATOMS: atom_id res chain seq x y z
N MET A 1 5.11 1.31 -12.00
CA MET A 1 3.75 1.89 -11.91
C MET A 1 3.68 2.75 -10.66
N LYS A 2 3.01 3.92 -10.71
CA LYS A 2 3.03 4.92 -9.63
C LYS A 2 1.75 4.93 -8.81
N ALA A 3 1.86 4.82 -7.48
CA ALA A 3 0.75 5.00 -6.55
C ALA A 3 0.70 6.42 -6.03
N LEU A 4 -0.52 6.93 -5.87
CA LEU A 4 -0.80 8.14 -5.12
C LEU A 4 -1.28 7.78 -3.71
N ILE A 5 -0.52 8.19 -2.70
CA ILE A 5 -0.74 7.86 -1.30
C ILE A 5 -1.14 9.11 -0.55
N GLY A 6 -2.24 9.02 0.19
CA GLY A 6 -2.75 10.08 1.04
C GLY A 6 -2.41 9.79 2.50
N VAL A 7 -2.01 10.83 3.23
CA VAL A 7 -1.82 10.75 4.68
C VAL A 7 -2.84 11.64 5.37
N MET A 8 -3.68 11.04 6.19
CA MET A 8 -4.78 11.71 6.89
C MET A 8 -5.13 10.93 8.17
N PRO A 9 -5.50 11.58 9.29
CA PRO A 9 -5.90 10.89 10.51
C PRO A 9 -7.01 9.85 10.29
N GLU A 10 -7.00 8.77 11.08
CA GLU A 10 -7.92 7.63 10.94
C GLU A 10 -9.40 8.05 10.96
N GLU A 11 -9.78 8.92 11.89
CA GLU A 11 -11.15 9.43 11.99
C GLU A 11 -11.63 10.09 10.70
N LEU A 12 -10.75 10.84 10.02
CA LEU A 12 -11.09 11.51 8.77
C LEU A 12 -11.14 10.52 7.60
N ILE A 13 -10.26 9.52 7.57
CA ILE A 13 -10.35 8.41 6.59
C ILE A 13 -11.70 7.70 6.73
N ARG A 14 -12.14 7.45 7.97
CA ARG A 14 -13.44 6.82 8.26
C ARG A 14 -14.61 7.69 7.79
N LYS A 15 -14.63 8.97 8.17
CA LYS A 15 -15.65 9.93 7.71
C LYS A 15 -15.73 10.01 6.19
N ARG A 16 -14.57 10.12 5.52
CA ARG A 16 -14.47 10.12 4.07
C ARG A 16 -15.08 8.85 3.46
N THR A 17 -14.71 7.69 3.98
CA THR A 17 -15.20 6.39 3.48
C THR A 17 -16.72 6.27 3.61
N LEU A 18 -17.28 6.72 4.73
CA LEU A 18 -18.73 6.76 4.95
C LEU A 18 -19.43 7.73 4.00
N ALA A 19 -18.88 8.93 3.78
CA ALA A 19 -19.44 9.90 2.84
C ALA A 19 -19.46 9.37 1.39
N ILE A 20 -18.42 8.62 0.99
CA ILE A 20 -18.38 7.94 -0.32
C ILE A 20 -19.48 6.89 -0.41
N ALA A 21 -19.61 6.04 0.61
CA ALA A 21 -20.62 4.98 0.64
C ALA A 21 -22.06 5.54 0.60
N LYS A 22 -22.28 6.72 1.19
CA LYS A 22 -23.56 7.43 1.16
C LYS A 22 -23.82 8.21 -0.13
N GLY A 23 -22.81 8.35 -1.01
CA GLY A 23 -22.89 9.19 -2.21
C GLY A 23 -22.78 10.69 -1.96
N GLU A 24 -22.51 11.12 -0.71
CA GLU A 24 -22.30 12.52 -0.31
C GLU A 24 -20.96 13.07 -0.80
N TYR A 25 -19.99 12.18 -1.09
CA TYR A 25 -18.68 12.53 -1.62
C TYR A 25 -18.27 11.61 -2.77
N GLN A 26 -17.84 12.21 -3.88
CA GLN A 26 -17.24 11.47 -4.99
C GLN A 26 -15.75 11.81 -5.07
N PRO A 27 -14.85 10.82 -4.90
CA PRO A 27 -13.42 11.04 -5.00
C PRO A 27 -13.02 11.59 -6.37
N GLN A 28 -12.11 12.55 -6.37
CA GLN A 28 -11.59 13.12 -7.62
C GLN A 28 -10.64 12.13 -8.30
N GLU A 29 -10.44 12.30 -9.62
CA GLU A 29 -9.58 11.40 -10.41
C GLU A 29 -8.14 11.34 -9.90
N ARG A 30 -7.62 12.46 -9.40
CA ARG A 30 -6.26 12.58 -8.80
C ARG A 30 -6.27 12.50 -7.27
N GLU A 31 -7.27 11.86 -6.68
CA GLU A 31 -7.30 11.66 -5.23
C GLU A 31 -6.65 10.32 -4.85
N PRO A 32 -5.90 10.26 -3.73
CA PRO A 32 -5.28 9.02 -3.29
C PRO A 32 -6.29 7.88 -3.11
N LYS A 33 -5.88 6.69 -3.54
CA LYS A 33 -6.64 5.44 -3.34
C LYS A 33 -6.12 4.64 -2.15
N VAL A 34 -4.84 4.83 -1.81
CA VAL A 34 -4.21 4.23 -0.63
C VAL A 34 -4.05 5.31 0.43
N TRP A 35 -4.53 5.03 1.63
CA TRP A 35 -4.54 5.97 2.75
C TRP A 35 -3.77 5.43 3.94
N PHE A 36 -2.96 6.30 4.57
CA PHE A 36 -2.26 6.02 5.81
C PHE A 36 -2.67 7.02 6.90
N THR A 37 -2.75 6.54 8.13
CA THR A 37 -3.17 7.33 9.29
C THR A 37 -2.15 8.39 9.71
N SER A 38 -0.88 8.20 9.34
CA SER A 38 0.21 9.12 9.63
C SER A 38 1.43 8.88 8.73
N MET A 39 2.36 9.84 8.71
CA MET A 39 3.66 9.69 8.05
C MET A 39 4.50 8.58 8.69
N ILE A 40 4.36 8.37 10.00
CA ILE A 40 5.09 7.33 10.72
C ILE A 40 4.61 5.94 10.27
N ALA A 41 3.29 5.74 10.21
CA ALA A 41 2.71 4.48 9.71
C ALA A 41 3.10 4.22 8.24
N LEU A 42 3.10 5.27 7.42
CA LEU A 42 3.58 5.19 6.04
C LEU A 42 5.05 4.74 5.98
N ALA A 43 5.95 5.37 6.73
CA ALA A 43 7.38 5.05 6.72
C ALA A 43 7.69 3.64 7.23
N GLN A 44 6.88 3.10 8.15
CA GLN A 44 7.00 1.71 8.61
C GLN A 44 6.65 0.71 7.50
N VAL A 45 5.67 1.03 6.66
CA VAL A 45 5.22 0.14 5.57
C VAL A 45 6.05 0.32 4.31
N LEU A 46 6.32 1.57 3.92
CA LEU A 46 7.16 1.95 2.77
C LEU A 46 8.55 2.40 3.20
N SER A 47 9.20 1.57 4.02
CA SER A 47 10.62 1.75 4.32
C SER A 47 11.46 1.57 3.05
N ASN A 48 12.70 2.07 3.06
CA ASN A 48 13.64 1.89 1.95
C ASN A 48 13.83 0.41 1.58
N GLU A 49 13.87 -0.48 2.58
CA GLU A 49 13.96 -1.93 2.37
C GLU A 49 12.72 -2.49 1.67
N ASN A 50 11.53 -2.05 2.06
CA ASN A 50 10.29 -2.51 1.44
C ASN A 50 10.12 -1.94 0.03
N ILE A 51 10.55 -0.70 -0.22
CA ILE A 51 10.57 -0.12 -1.57
C ILE A 51 11.54 -0.91 -2.47
N ALA A 52 12.73 -1.25 -1.97
CA ALA A 52 13.68 -2.10 -2.69
C ALA A 52 13.09 -3.50 -2.95
N LEU A 53 12.39 -4.08 -1.98
CA LEU A 53 11.68 -5.36 -2.14
C LEU A 53 10.62 -5.28 -3.24
N LEU A 54 9.80 -4.22 -3.28
CA LEU A 54 8.77 -4.03 -4.31
C LEU A 54 9.38 -3.96 -5.71
N ARG A 55 10.49 -3.22 -5.86
CA ARG A 55 11.25 -3.14 -7.12
C ARG A 55 11.85 -4.49 -7.51
N LEU A 56 12.34 -5.26 -6.54
CA LEU A 56 12.86 -6.60 -6.79
C LEU A 56 11.74 -7.55 -7.28
N ILE A 57 10.55 -7.49 -6.67
CA ILE A 57 9.40 -8.30 -7.09
C ILE A 57 8.99 -7.94 -8.52
N ASP A 58 8.94 -6.66 -8.86
CA ASP A 58 8.55 -6.17 -10.20
C ASP A 58 9.57 -6.58 -11.29
N THR A 59 10.87 -6.51 -10.97
CA THR A 59 11.95 -6.81 -11.92
C THR A 59 12.18 -8.31 -12.08
N ALA A 60 12.34 -9.04 -10.97
CA ALA A 60 12.67 -10.46 -10.99
C ALA A 60 11.45 -11.37 -11.21
N ARG A 61 10.22 -10.85 -10.97
CA ARG A 61 8.95 -11.58 -11.13
C ARG A 61 8.99 -13.01 -10.57
N PRO A 62 9.32 -13.17 -9.28
CA PRO A 62 9.41 -14.49 -8.67
C PRO A 62 8.06 -15.21 -8.72
N GLU A 63 8.08 -16.51 -8.98
CA GLU A 63 6.89 -17.37 -9.03
C GLU A 63 6.44 -17.80 -7.62
N THR A 64 7.33 -17.70 -6.62
CA THR A 64 7.02 -18.07 -5.23
C THR A 64 7.67 -17.15 -4.19
N ILE A 65 7.13 -17.11 -2.97
CA ILE A 65 7.76 -16.41 -1.84
C ILE A 65 9.15 -17.00 -1.51
N SER A 66 9.34 -18.31 -1.63
CA SER A 66 10.64 -18.95 -1.39
C SER A 66 11.70 -18.48 -2.39
N GLN A 67 11.34 -18.36 -3.66
CA GLN A 67 12.24 -17.81 -4.68
C GLN A 67 12.59 -16.34 -4.38
N LEU A 68 11.60 -15.54 -3.96
CA LEU A 68 11.86 -14.16 -3.54
C LEU A 68 12.79 -14.08 -2.32
N ALA A 69 12.69 -15.03 -1.39
CA ALA A 69 13.58 -15.13 -0.24
C ALA A 69 15.02 -15.37 -0.64
N GLU A 70 15.26 -16.30 -1.57
CA GLU A 70 16.59 -16.55 -2.14
C GLU A 70 17.16 -15.30 -2.82
N LEU A 71 16.36 -14.63 -3.66
CA LEU A 71 16.78 -13.43 -4.39
C LEU A 71 17.07 -12.22 -3.48
N SER A 72 16.30 -12.07 -2.41
CA SER A 72 16.45 -10.93 -1.49
C SER A 72 17.40 -11.20 -0.33
N GLY A 73 17.84 -12.44 -0.13
CA GLY A 73 18.63 -12.86 1.03
C GLY A 73 17.87 -12.78 2.38
N ARG A 74 16.53 -12.65 2.34
CA ARG A 74 15.68 -12.50 3.53
C ARG A 74 15.03 -13.84 3.90
N GLN A 75 14.77 -14.05 5.19
CA GLN A 75 14.03 -15.22 5.65
C GLN A 75 12.58 -15.23 5.13
N VAL A 76 12.10 -16.41 4.73
CA VAL A 76 10.74 -16.62 4.19
C VAL A 76 9.64 -16.17 5.17
N SER A 77 9.80 -16.42 6.47
CA SER A 77 8.86 -16.03 7.53
C SER A 77 8.68 -14.50 7.58
N ASN A 78 9.80 -13.78 7.59
CA ASN A 78 9.81 -12.31 7.63
C ASN A 78 9.21 -11.71 6.36
N LEU A 79 9.58 -12.24 5.19
CA LEU A 79 8.98 -11.82 3.93
C LEU A 79 7.48 -12.08 3.89
N SER A 80 7.01 -13.21 4.40
CA SER A 80 5.58 -13.52 4.42
C SER A 80 4.80 -12.48 5.22
N THR A 81 5.32 -12.05 6.39
CA THR A 81 4.70 -11.00 7.19
C THR A 81 4.73 -9.65 6.47
N THR A 82 5.88 -9.25 5.93
CA THR A 82 6.02 -8.01 5.15
C THR A 82 5.07 -7.99 3.95
N LEU A 83 5.02 -9.07 3.17
CA LEU A 83 4.15 -9.19 2.00
C LEU A 83 2.67 -9.14 2.36
N LYS A 84 2.25 -9.74 3.49
CA LYS A 84 0.88 -9.61 4.01
C LYS A 84 0.55 -8.17 4.34
N THR A 85 1.44 -7.44 5.03
CA THR A 85 1.25 -6.02 5.34
C THR A 85 1.13 -5.20 4.05
N LEU A 86 2.08 -5.34 3.12
CA LEU A 86 2.06 -4.64 1.83
C LEU A 86 0.80 -4.97 1.02
N SER A 87 0.35 -6.22 1.05
CA SER A 87 -0.88 -6.65 0.39
C SER A 87 -2.14 -6.08 1.04
N GLY A 88 -2.19 -5.98 2.38
CA GLY A 88 -3.27 -5.32 3.11
C GLY A 88 -3.44 -3.84 2.75
N HIS A 89 -2.34 -3.17 2.38
CA HIS A 89 -2.36 -1.80 1.86
C HIS A 89 -2.56 -1.70 0.34
N GLY A 90 -2.78 -2.82 -0.36
CA GLY A 90 -2.97 -2.84 -1.81
C GLY A 90 -1.72 -2.51 -2.62
N LEU A 91 -0.53 -2.68 -2.04
CA LEU A 91 0.76 -2.42 -2.71
C LEU A 91 1.28 -3.66 -3.45
N VAL A 92 0.87 -4.84 -2.99
CA VAL A 92 1.24 -6.15 -3.53
C VAL A 92 -0.01 -7.02 -3.69
N ALA A 93 -0.11 -7.74 -4.80
CA ALA A 93 -1.03 -8.84 -4.95
C ALA A 93 -0.33 -10.16 -4.58
N LEU A 94 -1.03 -11.01 -3.82
CA LEU A 94 -0.58 -12.36 -3.48
C LEU A 94 -1.49 -13.36 -4.18
N GLU A 95 -1.03 -13.87 -5.33
CA GLU A 95 -1.79 -14.76 -6.18
C GLU A 95 -1.52 -16.22 -5.76
N LYS A 96 -2.56 -16.95 -5.36
CA LYS A 96 -2.43 -18.38 -5.04
C LYS A 96 -2.26 -19.19 -6.32
N GLN A 97 -1.21 -19.99 -6.39
CA GLN A 97 -0.97 -20.95 -7.48
C GLN A 97 -0.79 -22.36 -6.90
N GLY A 98 -1.88 -23.12 -6.84
CA GLY A 98 -1.89 -24.43 -6.20
C GLY A 98 -1.48 -24.33 -4.73
N ARG A 99 -0.31 -24.89 -4.38
CA ARG A 99 0.25 -24.86 -3.01
C ARG A 99 1.19 -23.69 -2.76
N SER A 100 1.54 -22.91 -3.79
CA SER A 100 2.43 -21.75 -3.67
C SER A 100 1.68 -20.43 -3.76
N VAL A 101 2.36 -19.35 -3.40
CA VAL A 101 1.88 -17.98 -3.52
C VAL A 101 2.88 -17.19 -4.34
N LYS A 102 2.40 -16.61 -5.43
CA LYS A 102 3.15 -15.72 -6.30
C LYS A 102 2.94 -14.27 -5.86
N PRO A 103 4.00 -13.57 -5.40
CA PRO A 103 3.90 -12.15 -5.10
C PRO A 103 4.04 -11.31 -6.37
N ARG A 104 3.19 -10.29 -6.51
CA ARG A 104 3.25 -9.32 -7.62
C ARG A 104 3.17 -7.90 -7.06
N ALA A 105 4.18 -7.09 -7.35
CA ALA A 105 4.14 -5.68 -7.01
C ALA A 105 3.11 -4.97 -7.89
N LEU A 106 2.20 -4.22 -7.26
CA LEU A 106 1.22 -3.39 -7.96
C LEU A 106 1.78 -1.98 -8.22
N PHE A 107 2.67 -1.53 -7.34
CA PHE A 107 3.30 -0.22 -7.43
C PHE A 107 4.77 -0.29 -7.02
N THR A 108 5.59 0.51 -7.69
CA THR A 108 7.04 0.60 -7.49
C THR A 108 7.53 2.03 -7.30
N ASP A 109 6.67 3.00 -7.62
CA ASP A 109 6.88 4.43 -7.44
C ASP A 109 5.73 5.02 -6.62
N PHE A 110 6.03 6.03 -5.81
CA PHE A 110 5.09 6.59 -4.85
C PHE A 110 5.13 8.11 -4.88
N GLU A 111 3.95 8.72 -4.88
CA GLU A 111 3.78 10.14 -4.56
C GLU A 111 2.93 10.25 -3.30
N ILE A 112 3.42 11.05 -2.36
CA ILE A 112 2.82 11.20 -1.05
C ILE A 112 2.21 12.59 -1.00
N ILE A 113 0.90 12.65 -0.76
CA ILE A 113 0.16 13.89 -0.60
C ILE A 113 -0.31 14.03 0.85
N VAL A 114 -0.04 15.20 1.41
CA VAL A 114 -0.59 15.65 2.68
C VAL A 114 -1.37 16.93 2.39
N ASP A 115 -2.69 16.83 2.23
CA ASP A 115 -3.55 17.94 1.85
C ASP A 115 -4.42 18.42 3.02
N GLN A 116 -4.09 19.59 3.56
CA GLN A 116 -4.86 20.20 4.64
C GLN A 116 -6.28 20.62 4.22
N LYS A 117 -6.48 21.00 2.95
CA LYS A 117 -7.81 21.37 2.44
C LYS A 117 -8.72 20.14 2.40
N LEU A 118 -8.19 19.00 1.95
CA LEU A 118 -8.93 17.75 1.93
C LEU A 118 -9.25 17.29 3.36
N ASN A 119 -8.29 17.40 4.28
CA ASN A 119 -8.53 17.08 5.69
C ASN A 119 -9.65 17.96 6.27
N ALA A 120 -9.61 19.28 6.02
CA ALA A 120 -10.60 20.23 6.52
C ALA A 120 -12.04 19.92 6.08
N ARG A 121 -12.23 19.36 4.87
CA ARG A 121 -13.55 18.94 4.37
C ARG A 121 -14.22 17.88 5.25
N PHE A 122 -13.44 17.05 5.92
CA PHE A 122 -13.94 15.98 6.80
C PHE A 122 -13.80 16.33 8.29
N SER A 123 -13.02 17.35 8.64
CA SER A 123 -12.90 17.84 10.01
C SER A 123 -14.13 18.62 10.50
N ALA A 124 -14.85 19.28 9.58
CA ALA A 124 -15.97 20.19 9.92
C ALA A 124 -17.37 19.52 9.95
N ALA A 125 -17.44 18.20 9.88
CA ALA A 125 -18.68 17.42 9.92
C ALA A 125 -18.84 16.63 11.23
#